data_AF-A0A1Q6AM45-F1
#
_entry.id   AF-A0A1Q6AM45-F1
#
_cell.length_a   1.000
_cell.length_b   1.000
_cell.length_c   1.000
_cell.angle_alpha   90.00
_cell.angle_beta   90.00
_cell.angle_gamma   90.00
#
_symmetry.space_group_name_H-M   'P 1'
#
loop_
_entity.id
_entity.type
_entity.pdbx_description
1 polymer ?
#
loop_
_entity_poly.entity_id
_entity_poly.type
_entity_poly.pdbx_seq_one_letter_code
_entity_poly.pdbx_strand_id
1 'polypeptide(L)'
;MFTALNDKNTFGYPFEKIRNAIAVPSEKNVDAATSSGLEVLSRRYDAFRQELDAAGELGNWEYDLDTYNHCIAVLQRYFTGNPSGLTERDARIYSHYLQTEHKGFVKLAEELAADR
;
A
#
# COMPACT_ATOMS: atom_id res chain seq x y z
N MET A 1 9.51 -17.27 -6.22
CA MET A 1 8.27 -16.92 -6.95
C MET A 1 7.71 -15.69 -6.26
N PHE A 2 7.35 -14.64 -7.00
CA PHE A 2 6.79 -13.42 -6.40
C PHE A 2 5.34 -13.67 -6.01
N THR A 3 5.08 -13.96 -4.74
CA THR A 3 3.76 -14.37 -4.26
C THR A 3 3.11 -13.32 -3.37
N ALA A 4 3.90 -12.39 -2.84
CA ALA A 4 3.44 -11.36 -1.91
C ALA A 4 2.28 -10.50 -2.46
N LEU A 5 2.26 -10.25 -3.78
CA LEU A 5 1.23 -9.43 -4.45
C LEU A 5 0.25 -10.24 -5.32
N ASN A 6 0.42 -11.57 -5.43
CA ASN A 6 -0.28 -12.39 -6.42
C ASN A 6 -1.73 -12.76 -6.05
N ASP A 7 -2.17 -12.43 -4.83
CA ASP A 7 -3.54 -12.70 -4.40
C ASP A 7 -4.49 -11.60 -4.91
N LYS A 8 -4.97 -11.78 -6.15
CA LYS A 8 -5.81 -10.83 -6.90
C LYS A 8 -7.10 -10.43 -6.17
N ASN A 9 -7.55 -11.20 -5.17
CA ASN A 9 -8.75 -10.90 -4.38
C ASN A 9 -8.46 -10.19 -3.05
N THR A 10 -7.19 -10.05 -2.65
CA THR A 10 -6.82 -9.61 -1.30
C THR A 10 -6.66 -8.10 -1.16
N PHE A 11 -6.34 -7.35 -2.23
CA PHE A 11 -6.01 -5.92 -2.13
C PHE A 11 -7.21 -4.97 -2.32
N GLY A 12 -8.29 -5.44 -2.95
CA GLY A 12 -9.50 -4.62 -3.12
C GLY A 12 -10.12 -4.17 -1.78
N TYR A 13 -10.16 -5.08 -0.81
CA TYR A 13 -10.73 -4.82 0.52
C TYR A 13 -9.92 -3.79 1.34
N PRO A 14 -8.58 -3.91 1.49
CA PRO A 14 -7.74 -2.88 2.09
C PRO A 14 -7.94 -1.48 1.50
N PHE A 15 -7.92 -1.35 0.17
CA PHE A 15 -8.11 -0.05 -0.49
C PHE A 15 -9.52 0.52 -0.26
N GLU A 16 -10.55 -0.34 -0.25
CA GLU A 16 -11.90 0.08 0.09
C GLU A 16 -11.98 0.66 1.50
N LYS A 17 -11.37 0.00 2.50
CA LYS A 17 -11.39 0.52 3.89
C LYS A 17 -10.71 1.86 4.03
N ILE A 18 -9.56 2.04 3.37
CA ILE A 18 -8.86 3.33 3.33
C ILE A 18 -9.75 4.42 2.73
N ARG A 19 -10.38 4.16 1.56
CA ARG A 19 -11.28 5.15 0.93
C ARG A 19 -12.49 5.47 1.80
N ASN A 20 -13.09 4.47 2.44
CA ASN A 20 -14.26 4.65 3.30
C ASN A 20 -13.93 5.51 4.53
N ALA A 21 -12.76 5.31 5.14
CA ALA A 21 -12.32 6.10 6.27
C ALA A 21 -11.97 7.54 5.90
N ILE A 22 -11.42 7.77 4.70
CA ILE A 22 -11.18 9.14 4.20
C ILE A 22 -12.50 9.86 3.98
N ALA A 23 -13.49 9.21 3.37
CA ALA A 23 -14.78 9.82 3.06
C ALA A 23 -15.68 10.01 4.30
N VAL A 24 -15.63 9.06 5.24
CA VAL A 24 -16.44 9.05 6.47
C VAL A 24 -15.57 8.61 7.64
N PRO A 25 -14.90 9.53 8.36
CA PRO A 25 -13.92 9.22 9.40
C PRO A 25 -14.59 8.87 10.74
N SER A 26 -15.44 7.85 10.75
CA SER A 26 -15.94 7.25 11.99
C SER A 26 -14.86 6.38 12.63
N GLU A 27 -14.90 6.22 13.95
CA GLU A 27 -13.99 5.33 14.71
C GLU A 27 -13.88 3.94 14.07
N LYS A 28 -15.02 3.30 13.79
CA LYS A 28 -15.08 2.00 13.09
C LYS A 28 -14.37 2.02 11.73
N ASN A 29 -14.55 3.06 10.93
CA ASN A 29 -13.90 3.12 9.61
C ASN A 29 -12.41 3.35 9.75
N VAL A 30 -11.98 4.20 10.68
CA VAL A 30 -10.57 4.47 10.98
C VAL A 30 -9.86 3.21 11.47
N ASP A 31 -10.49 2.46 12.38
CA ASP A 31 -9.96 1.18 12.86
C ASP A 31 -9.83 0.16 11.73
N ALA A 32 -10.85 0.06 10.87
CA ALA A 32 -10.82 -0.84 9.72
C ALA A 32 -9.75 -0.42 8.68
N ALA A 33 -9.61 0.86 8.40
CA ALA A 33 -8.58 1.38 7.49
C ALA A 33 -7.18 1.17 8.03
N THR A 34 -6.99 1.22 9.34
CA THR A 34 -5.69 0.97 9.99
C THR A 34 -5.37 -0.52 9.96
N SER A 35 -6.18 -1.35 10.64
CA SER A 35 -5.89 -2.77 10.87
C SER A 35 -6.08 -3.66 9.64
N SER A 36 -7.12 -3.41 8.84
CA SER A 36 -7.47 -4.22 7.68
C SER A 36 -7.08 -3.56 6.34
N GLY A 37 -6.63 -2.31 6.39
CA GLY A 37 -6.14 -1.55 5.25
C GLY A 37 -4.63 -1.43 5.25
N LEU A 38 -4.14 -0.39 5.93
CA LEU A 38 -2.75 0.05 5.89
C LEU A 38 -1.78 -0.97 6.48
N GLU A 39 -2.11 -1.65 7.59
CA GLU A 39 -1.27 -2.72 8.14
C GLU A 39 -1.12 -3.91 7.18
N VAL A 40 -2.21 -4.28 6.50
CA VAL A 40 -2.19 -5.36 5.50
C VAL A 40 -1.31 -4.96 4.32
N LEU A 41 -1.46 -3.73 3.80
CA LEU A 41 -0.61 -3.22 2.73
C LEU A 41 0.87 -3.23 3.15
N SER A 42 1.21 -2.69 4.32
CA SER A 42 2.58 -2.64 4.83
C SER A 42 3.21 -4.04 4.85
N ARG A 43 2.55 -5.02 5.48
CA ARG A 43 3.10 -6.39 5.58
C ARG A 43 3.32 -7.05 4.22
N ARG A 44 2.42 -6.80 3.25
CA ARG A 44 2.54 -7.36 1.91
C ARG A 44 3.67 -6.72 1.12
N TYR A 45 3.84 -5.41 1.25
CA TYR A 45 4.93 -4.69 0.59
C TYR A 45 6.30 -4.97 1.22
N ASP A 46 6.36 -5.20 2.53
CA ASP A 46 7.57 -5.70 3.20
C ASP A 46 7.96 -7.09 2.68
N ALA A 47 6.99 -8.00 2.53
CA ALA A 47 7.24 -9.31 1.95
C ALA A 47 7.68 -9.22 0.48
N PHE A 48 7.06 -8.35 -0.32
CA PHE A 48 7.44 -8.14 -1.71
C PHE A 48 8.86 -7.57 -1.84
N ARG A 49 9.25 -6.65 -0.95
CA ARG A 49 10.62 -6.13 -0.85
C ARG A 49 11.63 -7.26 -0.60
N GLN A 50 11.33 -8.17 0.31
CA GLN A 50 12.18 -9.33 0.57
C GLN A 50 12.27 -10.28 -0.63
N GLU A 51 11.18 -10.48 -1.36
CA GLU A 51 11.17 -11.26 -2.60
C GLU A 51 12.08 -10.61 -3.67
N LEU A 52 12.04 -9.29 -3.82
CA LEU A 52 12.90 -8.53 -4.75
C LEU A 52 14.37 -8.57 -4.35
N ASP A 53 14.67 -8.47 -3.05
CA ASP A 53 16.05 -8.54 -2.53
C ASP A 53 16.65 -9.92 -2.77
N ALA A 54 15.93 -10.99 -2.40
CA ALA A 54 16.33 -12.36 -2.66
C ALA A 54 16.49 -12.67 -4.16
N ALA A 55 15.79 -11.92 -5.01
CA ALA A 55 15.90 -11.99 -6.45
C ALA A 55 17.07 -11.21 -7.05
N GLY A 56 17.74 -10.33 -6.29
CA GLY A 56 18.75 -9.40 -6.78
C GLY A 56 18.19 -8.20 -7.55
N GLU A 57 16.88 -7.97 -7.47
CA GLU A 57 16.16 -6.94 -8.24
C GLU A 57 15.84 -5.68 -7.43
N LEU A 58 16.01 -5.71 -6.10
CA LEU A 58 15.61 -4.62 -5.21
C LEU A 58 16.21 -3.26 -5.61
N GLY A 59 17.47 -3.22 -6.04
CA GLY A 59 18.15 -1.95 -6.36
C GLY A 59 17.45 -1.12 -7.43
N ASN A 60 16.72 -1.74 -8.35
CA ASN A 60 15.97 -1.04 -9.40
C ASN A 60 14.65 -0.43 -8.90
N TRP A 61 14.14 -0.90 -7.75
CA TRP A 61 12.78 -0.62 -7.28
C TRP A 61 12.72 -0.06 -5.85
N GLU A 62 13.86 0.05 -5.17
CA GLU A 62 13.94 0.46 -3.77
C GLU A 62 13.29 1.82 -3.52
N TYR A 63 13.58 2.81 -4.36
CA TYR A 63 13.03 4.16 -4.25
C TYR A 63 11.50 4.17 -4.38
N ASP A 64 10.95 3.41 -5.32
CA ASP A 64 9.51 3.35 -5.54
C ASP A 64 8.80 2.62 -4.38
N LEU A 65 9.41 1.57 -3.83
CA LEU A 65 8.92 0.87 -2.64
C LEU A 65 8.96 1.76 -1.40
N ASP A 66 10.02 2.55 -1.23
CA ASP A 66 10.11 3.51 -0.13
C ASP A 66 9.08 4.62 -0.27
N THR A 67 8.83 5.09 -1.49
CA THR A 67 7.76 6.06 -1.76
C THR A 67 6.38 5.46 -1.46
N TYR A 68 6.14 4.20 -1.82
CA TYR A 68 4.91 3.49 -1.48
C TYR A 68 4.71 3.36 0.03
N ASN A 69 5.74 2.90 0.75
CA ASN A 69 5.72 2.76 2.20
C ASN A 69 5.58 4.10 2.92
N HIS A 70 6.20 5.16 2.39
CA HIS A 70 6.00 6.52 2.87
C HIS A 70 4.52 6.92 2.78
N CYS A 71 3.85 6.66 1.66
CA CYS A 71 2.43 6.97 1.50
C CYS A 71 1.54 6.19 2.49
N ILE A 72 1.87 4.93 2.78
CA ILE A 72 1.20 4.15 3.83
C ILE A 72 1.37 4.84 5.19
N ALA A 73 2.61 5.20 5.57
CA ALA A 73 2.91 5.82 6.85
C ALA A 73 2.23 7.19 7.01
N VAL A 74 2.15 7.97 5.92
CA VAL A 74 1.43 9.25 5.90
C VAL A 74 -0.05 9.04 6.18
N LEU A 75 -0.70 8.07 5.52
CA LEU A 75 -2.11 7.76 5.78
C LEU A 75 -2.35 7.20 7.19
N GLN A 76 -1.41 6.42 7.74
CA GLN A 76 -1.49 5.96 9.13
C GLN A 76 -1.50 7.15 10.10
N ARG A 77 -0.63 8.14 9.87
CA ARG A 77 -0.60 9.38 10.68
C ARG A 77 -1.84 10.23 10.49
N TYR A 78 -2.38 10.30 9.27
CA TYR A 78 -3.63 10.98 8.99
C TYR A 78 -4.79 10.41 9.83
N PHE A 79 -4.87 9.08 9.95
CA PHE A 79 -5.90 8.43 10.75
C PHE A 79 -5.63 8.46 12.26
N THR A 80 -4.38 8.61 12.69
CA THR A 80 -3.98 8.65 14.11
C THR A 80 -3.77 10.08 14.62
N GLY A 81 -4.74 10.94 14.37
CA GLY A 81 -4.79 12.31 14.91
C GLY A 81 -4.23 13.40 13.99
N ASN A 82 -3.71 13.03 12.81
CA ASN A 82 -3.34 13.96 11.74
C ASN A 82 -2.40 15.11 12.18
N PRO A 83 -1.22 14.82 12.76
CA PRO A 83 -0.33 15.85 13.29
C PRO A 83 0.23 16.80 12.22
N SER A 84 0.27 16.36 10.95
CA SER A 84 0.74 17.17 9.82
C SER A 84 -0.34 18.10 9.24
N GLY A 85 -1.58 18.04 9.75
CA GLY A 85 -2.67 18.89 9.28
C GLY A 85 -3.10 18.60 7.84
N LEU A 86 -2.99 17.35 7.37
CA LEU A 86 -3.41 16.97 6.02
C LEU A 86 -4.92 17.14 5.85
N THR A 87 -5.33 17.58 4.67
CA THR A 87 -6.74 17.66 4.31
C THR A 87 -7.26 16.34 3.78
N GLU A 88 -8.58 16.19 3.70
CA GLU A 88 -9.20 15.06 3.00
C GLU A 88 -8.70 14.94 1.55
N ARG A 89 -8.48 16.08 0.87
CA ARG A 89 -7.96 16.11 -0.50
C ARG A 89 -6.58 15.48 -0.58
N ASP A 90 -5.70 15.79 0.37
CA ASP A 90 -4.35 15.21 0.43
C ASP A 90 -4.42 13.70 0.68
N ALA A 91 -5.25 13.27 1.65
CA ALA A 91 -5.46 11.86 1.93
C ALA A 91 -5.98 11.09 0.71
N ARG A 92 -6.90 11.69 -0.08
CA ARG A 92 -7.38 11.11 -1.34
C ARG A 92 -6.26 10.97 -2.38
N ILE A 93 -5.33 11.92 -2.46
CA ILE A 93 -4.16 11.84 -3.36
C ILE A 93 -3.28 10.66 -2.97
N TYR A 94 -2.90 10.53 -1.69
CA TYR A 94 -2.10 9.39 -1.22
C TYR A 94 -2.82 8.06 -1.43
N SER A 95 -4.13 7.99 -1.11
CA SER A 95 -4.92 6.78 -1.34
C SER A 95 -4.99 6.40 -2.82
N HIS A 96 -5.09 7.39 -3.72
CA HIS A 96 -5.09 7.14 -5.15
C HIS A 96 -3.73 6.66 -5.65
N TYR A 97 -2.63 7.28 -5.19
CA TYR A 97 -1.27 6.84 -5.50
C TYR A 97 -1.05 5.37 -5.12
N LEU A 98 -1.42 4.96 -3.90
CA LEU A 98 -1.30 3.57 -3.45
C LEU A 98 -2.05 2.57 -4.35
N GLN A 99 -3.21 2.95 -4.89
CA GLN A 99 -3.99 2.09 -5.78
C GLN A 99 -3.40 2.01 -7.19
N THR A 100 -2.83 3.11 -7.67
CA THR A 100 -2.23 3.19 -9.01
C THR A 100 -0.91 2.44 -9.05
N GLU A 101 0.00 2.73 -8.12
CA GLU A 101 1.30 2.05 -8.06
C GLU A 101 1.16 0.56 -7.76
N HIS A 102 0.14 0.16 -7.00
CA HIS A 102 -0.11 -1.27 -6.77
C HIS A 102 -0.31 -2.05 -8.06
N LYS A 103 -0.99 -1.48 -9.06
CA LYS A 103 -1.14 -2.13 -10.37
C LYS A 103 0.20 -2.27 -11.08
N GLY A 104 1.08 -1.27 -10.95
CA GLY A 104 2.44 -1.31 -11.49
C GLY A 104 3.27 -2.41 -10.84
N PHE A 105 3.29 -2.48 -9.51
CA PHE A 105 4.02 -3.51 -8.77
C PHE A 105 3.48 -4.93 -8.99
N VAL A 106 2.16 -5.10 -9.16
CA VAL A 106 1.59 -6.40 -9.55
C VAL A 106 2.09 -6.81 -10.94
N LYS A 107 2.08 -5.90 -11.92
CA LYS A 107 2.60 -6.18 -13.26
C LYS A 107 4.09 -6.53 -13.22
N LEU A 108 4.88 -5.79 -12.45
CA LEU A 108 6.29 -6.08 -12.23
C LEU A 108 6.49 -7.49 -11.64
N ALA A 109 5.71 -7.85 -10.61
CA ALA A 109 5.77 -9.18 -10.01
C ALA A 109 5.44 -10.29 -11.02
N GLU A 110 4.45 -10.06 -11.90
CA GLU A 110 4.08 -10.97 -12.99
C GLU A 110 5.21 -11.10 -14.02
N GLU A 111 5.86 -9.99 -14.42
CA GLU A 111 6.98 -9.96 -15.37
C GLU A 111 8.21 -10.69 -14.83
N LEU A 112 8.63 -10.37 -13.60
CA LEU A 112 9.78 -11.03 -12.95
C LEU A 112 9.53 -12.52 -12.66
N ALA A 113 8.27 -12.94 -12.55
CA ALA A 113 7.92 -14.34 -12.42
C ALA A 113 7.90 -15.08 -13.76
N ALA A 114 7.67 -14.39 -14.88
CA ALA A 114 7.67 -14.97 -16.22
C ALA A 114 9.07 -15.06 -16.84
N ASP A 115 9.98 -14.16 -16.47
CA ASP A 115 11.38 -14.16 -16.90
C ASP A 115 12.26 -15.21 -16.17
N ARG A 116 11.66 -16.00 -15.27
CA ARG A 116 12.31 -17.05 -14.47
C ARG A 116 11.78 -18.43 -14.80
#